data_AF-A0A958KTC6-F1
#
_entry.id   AF-A0A958KTC6-F1
#
_cell.length_a   1.000
_cell.length_b   1.000
_cell.length_c   1.000
_cell.angle_alpha   90.00
_cell.angle_beta   90.00
_cell.angle_gamma   90.00
#
_symmetry.space_group_name_H-M   'P 1'
#
loop_
_entity.id
_entity.type
_entity.pdbx_description
1 polymer ?
#
loop_
_entity_poly.entity_id
_entity_poly.type
_entity_poly.pdbx_seq_one_letter_code
_entity_poly.pdbx_strand_id
1 'polypeptide(L)'
;VGGSCQSEIRECVNGNLSGTFQYQNCAEASASSCTLPWGGVISNGQSIRAYASASVPAGQVCSDENRVCNNGSLSGTYGFYTCVVETPAPSGSGLIIDLSYVNTSSSKYARFKNYVDSKINGANPYGFSAIDSAYMFDLNGGAQYCSLAVQLVEEQVSDAETAIASGGRPEVAGDSYLEVGPFISDLAITYDWCKNFVSSAQRTRWSNYANQTINNVWNPNSASWGGRPYPWSGWSIDNPGNNYFYSFTEATMYWALASNNSAMKNLARDKLNMLNSYFSAIPGGGSLEGTGYGTSHMRLFGLYHVWRDSTGEDYANINSHLTDSIRYWVHASLPNRSRFAPIGDQARVSEPELFDYHRRLVLEARHMTNSAGAKDLASWWLNHISVNQMAQGFNFRHDLLDPGTIATSSPNEGLVYRASGVGQLFARTGWDTNALWLQFTAGIYNESHAGQTQGSFTLASNTWLAATENIWSQSGINQGTDVMNVVRFVHGGSNVIQREGTTSTLTIHSQNANGSVNATANLTPSFGAGSPVQNWTRNINFQTPSRSLTITDNYSVDSGTSAIFQVNVPVQPIVNGNVITAGALTIRVVTPSSPTINILNWSQTSGFNSGYRIDITGASGQFLVELSN
;
A
#
# COMPACT_ATOMS: atom_id res chain seq x y z
N VAL A 1 -9.18 -33.68 24.96
CA VAL A 1 -8.48 -34.84 25.54
C VAL A 1 -6.98 -34.59 25.36
N GLY A 2 -6.26 -34.26 26.44
CA GLY A 2 -4.81 -34.08 26.47
C GLY A 2 -4.18 -35.20 27.29
N GLY A 3 -4.37 -36.44 26.86
CA GLY A 3 -3.82 -37.61 27.53
C GLY A 3 -2.48 -37.99 26.91
N SER A 4 -1.46 -38.19 27.74
CA SER A 4 -0.18 -38.78 27.34
C SER A 4 -0.36 -40.25 26.99
N CYS A 5 0.33 -40.74 25.96
CA CYS A 5 0.27 -42.17 25.60
C CYS A 5 0.67 -43.06 26.80
N GLN A 6 -0.09 -44.13 27.04
CA GLN A 6 0.22 -45.14 28.05
C GLN A 6 0.63 -46.43 27.35
N SER A 7 1.67 -47.10 27.87
CA SER A 7 2.15 -48.37 27.35
C SER A 7 2.03 -49.48 28.40
N GLU A 8 1.73 -50.69 27.96
CA GLU A 8 1.87 -51.91 28.77
C GLU A 8 2.93 -52.83 28.17
N ILE A 9 3.66 -53.56 29.02
CA ILE A 9 4.59 -54.61 28.60
C ILE A 9 3.79 -55.92 28.53
N ARG A 10 3.85 -56.59 27.38
CA ARG A 10 3.11 -57.83 27.11
C ARG A 10 4.06 -59.01 27.06
N GLU A 11 3.69 -60.09 27.71
CA GLU A 11 4.50 -61.31 27.82
C GLU A 11 3.71 -62.49 27.25
N CYS A 12 4.35 -63.32 26.43
CA CYS A 12 3.73 -64.49 25.83
C CYS A 12 4.12 -65.74 26.61
N VAL A 13 3.13 -66.42 27.20
CA VAL A 13 3.33 -67.68 27.92
C VAL A 13 2.45 -68.75 27.30
N ASN A 14 3.06 -69.85 26.85
CA ASN A 14 2.38 -71.00 26.23
C ASN A 14 1.41 -70.61 25.09
N GLY A 15 1.78 -69.61 24.28
CA GLY A 15 1.00 -69.18 23.12
C GLY A 15 -0.10 -68.15 23.40
N ASN A 16 -0.29 -67.70 24.65
CA ASN A 16 -1.21 -66.61 25.00
C ASN A 16 -0.43 -65.36 25.44
N LEU A 17 -0.74 -64.22 24.81
CA LEU A 17 -0.09 -62.93 25.06
C LEU A 17 -0.86 -62.12 26.13
N SER A 18 -0.22 -61.78 27.25
CA SER A 18 -0.81 -60.97 28.35
C SER A 18 -1.12 -59.54 27.92
N GLY A 19 -1.94 -58.79 28.66
CA GLY A 19 -2.28 -57.38 28.36
C GLY A 19 -3.59 -57.18 27.59
N THR A 20 -4.11 -55.95 27.58
CA THR A 20 -5.40 -55.57 26.97
C THR A 20 -5.31 -54.49 25.89
N PHE A 21 -4.15 -53.87 25.70
CA PHE A 21 -3.97 -52.77 24.75
C PHE A 21 -3.86 -53.31 23.32
N GLN A 22 -4.66 -52.71 22.43
CA GLN A 22 -4.91 -53.24 21.09
C GLN A 22 -4.01 -52.64 20.00
N TYR A 23 -3.32 -51.53 20.28
CA TYR A 23 -2.57 -50.77 19.29
C TYR A 23 -1.07 -50.78 19.62
N GLN A 24 -0.23 -51.08 18.63
CA GLN A 24 1.23 -51.12 18.77
C GLN A 24 1.85 -49.72 18.95
N ASN A 25 1.21 -48.68 18.41
CA ASN A 25 1.66 -47.30 18.47
C ASN A 25 0.52 -46.40 18.95
N CYS A 26 0.87 -45.36 19.68
CA CYS A 26 -0.01 -44.26 20.04
C CYS A 26 0.62 -42.96 19.54
N ALA A 27 -0.19 -42.08 18.94
CA ALA A 27 0.23 -40.75 18.51
C ALA A 27 -0.51 -39.71 19.36
N GLU A 28 0.24 -38.87 20.08
CA GLU A 28 -0.35 -37.76 20.82
C GLU A 28 -0.88 -36.73 19.83
N ALA A 29 -2.12 -36.27 20.03
CA ALA A 29 -2.67 -35.20 19.22
C ALA A 29 -1.84 -33.92 19.45
N SER A 30 -1.28 -33.34 18.38
CA SER A 30 -0.53 -32.10 18.46
C SER A 30 -1.44 -31.00 19.02
N ALA A 31 -1.01 -30.33 20.08
CA ALA A 31 -1.81 -29.30 20.72
C ALA A 31 -2.05 -28.12 19.76
N SER A 32 -3.30 -27.66 19.67
CA SER A 32 -3.71 -26.62 18.72
C SER A 32 -3.20 -25.24 19.14
N SER A 33 -2.75 -24.45 18.17
CA SER A 33 -2.46 -23.01 18.35
C SER A 33 -3.74 -22.21 18.58
N CYS A 34 -3.63 -21.06 19.24
CA CYS A 34 -4.75 -20.16 19.46
C CYS A 34 -4.68 -18.95 18.54
N THR A 35 -5.79 -18.64 17.86
CA THR A 35 -5.95 -17.40 17.09
C THR A 35 -6.14 -16.22 18.05
N LEU A 36 -5.45 -15.10 17.76
CA LEU A 36 -5.56 -13.88 18.54
C LEU A 36 -6.68 -12.97 18.00
N PRO A 37 -7.41 -12.23 18.87
CA PRO A 37 -8.48 -11.33 18.43
C PRO A 37 -8.02 -10.23 17.47
N TRP A 38 -6.77 -9.79 17.58
CA TRP A 38 -6.15 -8.77 16.74
C TRP A 38 -5.33 -9.36 15.57
N GLY A 39 -5.52 -10.65 15.27
CA GLY A 39 -4.82 -11.35 14.20
C GLY A 39 -3.51 -12.05 14.63
N GLY A 40 -3.17 -13.12 13.92
CA GLY A 40 -2.03 -13.99 14.23
C GLY A 40 -2.40 -15.20 15.11
N VAL A 41 -1.41 -16.03 15.41
CA VAL A 41 -1.56 -17.24 16.25
C VAL A 41 -0.41 -17.35 17.25
N ILE A 42 -0.69 -17.88 18.45
CA ILE A 42 0.33 -18.31 19.41
C ILE A 42 0.25 -19.82 19.67
N SER A 43 1.40 -20.45 19.93
CA SER A 43 1.45 -21.89 20.18
C SER A 43 0.82 -22.25 21.53
N ASN A 44 0.33 -23.48 21.67
CA ASN A 44 -0.16 -24.00 22.95
C ASN A 44 0.88 -23.80 24.07
N GLY A 45 0.45 -23.29 25.22
CA GLY A 45 1.31 -22.99 26.38
C GLY A 45 2.01 -21.64 26.32
N GLN A 46 2.00 -20.92 25.19
CA GLN A 46 2.50 -19.55 25.14
C GLN A 46 1.50 -18.56 25.72
N SER A 47 2.02 -17.42 26.18
CA SER A 47 1.22 -16.31 26.69
C SER A 47 1.55 -15.01 25.96
N ILE A 48 0.57 -14.11 25.87
CA ILE A 48 0.70 -12.81 25.24
C ILE A 48 -0.06 -11.77 26.05
N ARG A 49 0.54 -10.58 26.20
CA ARG A 49 -0.12 -9.43 26.83
C ARG A 49 -1.21 -8.90 25.90
N ALA A 50 -2.38 -8.62 26.47
CA ALA A 50 -3.54 -8.06 25.81
C ALA A 50 -4.08 -6.86 26.59
N TYR A 51 -4.77 -5.95 25.94
CA TYR A 51 -5.33 -4.73 26.54
C TYR A 51 -6.85 -4.66 26.36
N ALA A 52 -7.52 -4.08 27.36
CA ALA A 52 -8.98 -3.93 27.37
C ALA A 52 -9.49 -3.00 26.27
N SER A 53 -8.70 -1.99 25.91
CA SER A 53 -9.00 -0.97 24.89
C SER A 53 -7.75 -0.67 24.05
N ALA A 54 -7.94 -0.14 22.83
CA ALA A 54 -6.84 0.32 21.98
C ALA A 54 -6.23 1.66 22.43
N SER A 55 -6.99 2.46 23.19
CA SER A 55 -6.52 3.70 23.82
C SER A 55 -7.21 3.94 25.16
N VAL A 56 -6.60 4.79 26.00
CA VAL A 56 -7.22 5.40 27.19
C VAL A 56 -6.93 6.90 27.22
N PRO A 57 -7.81 7.72 27.83
CA PRO A 57 -7.58 9.17 27.89
C PRO A 57 -6.27 9.57 28.58
N ALA A 58 -5.81 10.79 28.31
CA ALA A 58 -4.64 11.36 28.94
C ALA A 58 -4.68 11.26 30.49
N GLY A 59 -3.61 10.72 31.08
CA GLY A 59 -3.50 10.53 32.53
C GLY A 59 -4.12 9.24 33.06
N GLN A 60 -4.73 8.40 32.20
CA GLN A 60 -5.17 7.06 32.56
C GLN A 60 -4.06 6.02 32.31
N VAL A 61 -4.29 4.80 32.79
CA VAL A 61 -3.38 3.67 32.59
C VAL A 61 -4.10 2.59 31.79
N CYS A 62 -3.44 2.09 30.76
CA CYS A 62 -3.93 0.96 29.98
C CYS A 62 -4.05 -0.30 30.85
N SER A 63 -5.27 -0.83 30.98
CA SER A 63 -5.50 -2.10 31.66
C SER A 63 -5.05 -3.26 30.78
N ASP A 64 -4.07 -4.03 31.26
CA ASP A 64 -3.56 -5.22 30.57
C ASP A 64 -3.91 -6.52 31.30
N GLU A 65 -3.99 -7.61 30.54
CA GLU A 65 -4.04 -8.98 31.07
C GLU A 65 -3.09 -9.88 30.26
N ASN A 66 -2.59 -10.95 30.89
CA ASN A 66 -1.79 -11.95 30.20
C ASN A 66 -2.68 -13.12 29.73
N ARG A 67 -2.83 -13.28 28.42
CA ARG A 67 -3.67 -14.31 27.80
C ARG A 67 -2.83 -15.53 27.46
N VAL A 68 -3.25 -16.72 27.87
CA VAL A 68 -2.53 -17.99 27.69
C VAL A 68 -3.29 -18.87 26.70
N CYS A 69 -2.58 -19.45 25.75
CA CYS A 69 -3.17 -20.45 24.86
C CYS A 69 -3.23 -21.82 25.55
N ASN A 70 -4.43 -22.37 25.68
CA ASN A 70 -4.68 -23.72 26.15
C ASN A 70 -5.42 -24.53 25.08
N ASN A 71 -4.63 -25.25 24.30
CA ASN A 71 -5.04 -26.21 23.28
C ASN A 71 -6.14 -25.67 22.35
N GLY A 72 -5.85 -24.57 21.66
CA GLY A 72 -6.77 -23.89 20.74
C GLY A 72 -7.72 -22.88 21.40
N SER A 73 -7.77 -22.80 22.73
CA SER A 73 -8.56 -21.83 23.47
C SER A 73 -7.68 -20.77 24.15
N LEU A 74 -7.85 -19.51 23.77
CA LEU A 74 -7.12 -18.38 24.36
C LEU A 74 -7.85 -17.87 25.62
N SER A 75 -7.19 -17.92 26.79
CA SER A 75 -7.76 -17.40 28.04
C SER A 75 -8.01 -15.88 27.98
N GLY A 76 -8.79 -15.32 28.89
CA GLY A 76 -9.04 -13.87 28.98
C GLY A 76 -10.05 -13.34 27.96
N THR A 77 -10.30 -12.03 27.99
CA THR A 77 -11.31 -11.34 27.16
C THR A 77 -10.77 -10.09 26.47
N TYR A 78 -9.58 -9.60 26.83
CA TYR A 78 -9.02 -8.35 26.32
C TYR A 78 -8.64 -8.48 24.86
N GLY A 79 -9.13 -7.54 24.04
CA GLY A 79 -9.21 -7.67 22.59
C GLY A 79 -8.13 -6.94 21.80
N PHE A 80 -7.18 -6.25 22.45
CA PHE A 80 -6.23 -5.37 21.77
C PHE A 80 -4.78 -5.74 22.06
N TYR A 81 -3.92 -5.67 21.04
CA TYR A 81 -2.47 -5.97 21.16
C TYR A 81 -1.68 -4.87 21.85
N THR A 82 -2.11 -3.62 21.64
CA THR A 82 -1.50 -2.41 22.19
C THR A 82 -2.59 -1.54 22.78
N CYS A 83 -2.20 -0.71 23.75
CA CYS A 83 -3.02 0.38 24.24
C CYS A 83 -2.16 1.63 24.36
N VAL A 84 -2.66 2.74 23.83
CA VAL A 84 -1.99 4.04 23.85
C VAL A 84 -2.68 4.95 24.85
N VAL A 85 -1.91 5.56 25.76
CA VAL A 85 -2.43 6.67 26.58
C VAL A 85 -2.44 7.91 25.70
N GLU A 86 -3.62 8.45 25.43
CA GLU A 86 -3.82 9.64 24.61
C GLU A 86 -3.02 10.82 25.17
N THR A 87 -2.44 11.64 24.29
CA THR A 87 -1.86 12.91 24.71
C THR A 87 -2.97 13.88 25.10
N PRO A 88 -2.78 14.77 26.10
CA PRO A 88 -3.78 15.79 26.42
C PRO A 88 -4.15 16.55 25.14
N ALA A 89 -5.44 16.62 24.83
CA ALA A 89 -5.92 17.39 23.69
C ALA A 89 -5.32 18.81 23.77
N PRO A 90 -4.80 19.36 22.65
CA PRO A 90 -4.31 20.72 22.64
C PRO A 90 -5.40 21.66 23.18
N SER A 91 -5.02 22.58 24.06
CA SER A 91 -5.95 23.51 24.72
C SER A 91 -6.54 24.58 23.78
N GLY A 92 -6.27 24.49 22.48
CA GLY A 92 -6.81 25.36 21.43
C GLY A 92 -8.04 24.75 20.75
N SER A 93 -9.10 25.54 20.60
CA SER A 93 -10.16 25.23 19.65
C SER A 93 -9.71 25.61 18.23
N GLY A 94 -9.78 24.69 17.27
CA GLY A 94 -9.52 24.98 15.85
C GLY A 94 -8.78 23.87 15.12
N LEU A 95 -8.28 24.19 13.93
CA LEU A 95 -7.42 23.33 13.12
C LEU A 95 -5.97 23.61 13.50
N ILE A 96 -5.28 22.59 14.01
CA ILE A 96 -3.88 22.68 14.44
C ILE A 96 -3.05 21.69 13.64
N ILE A 97 -1.91 22.18 13.16
CA ILE A 97 -0.83 21.38 12.58
C ILE A 97 0.43 21.89 13.28
N ASP A 98 1.11 21.04 14.03
CA ASP A 98 2.30 21.43 14.77
C ASP A 98 3.46 21.66 13.80
N LEU A 99 3.89 22.91 13.64
CA LEU A 99 5.03 23.27 12.80
C LEU A 99 6.30 23.57 13.61
N SER A 100 6.31 23.29 14.91
CA SER A 100 7.44 23.57 15.80
C SER A 100 8.72 22.82 15.43
N TYR A 101 8.60 21.71 14.69
CA TYR A 101 9.74 20.95 14.16
C TYR A 101 10.45 21.63 12.98
N VAL A 102 9.85 22.66 12.36
CA VAL A 102 10.39 23.26 11.14
C VAL A 102 11.62 24.11 11.45
N ASN A 103 12.76 23.73 10.87
CA ASN A 103 13.97 24.53 10.92
C ASN A 103 13.92 25.68 9.90
N THR A 104 13.58 26.89 10.37
CA THR A 104 13.47 28.12 9.55
C THR A 104 14.80 28.66 9.03
N SER A 105 15.94 28.11 9.47
CA SER A 105 17.27 28.40 8.92
C SER A 105 17.70 27.41 7.84
N SER A 106 16.89 26.39 7.53
CA SER A 106 17.23 25.36 6.55
C SER A 106 17.04 25.81 5.10
N SER A 107 17.80 25.20 4.18
CA SER A 107 17.62 25.40 2.73
C SER A 107 16.24 24.93 2.25
N LYS A 108 15.64 23.94 2.91
CA LYS A 108 14.27 23.44 2.64
C LYS A 108 13.22 24.51 2.92
N TYR A 109 13.32 25.15 4.09
CA TYR A 109 12.46 26.27 4.45
C TYR A 109 12.65 27.44 3.47
N ALA A 110 13.89 27.85 3.21
CA ALA A 110 14.18 28.93 2.26
C ALA A 110 13.59 28.64 0.88
N ARG A 111 13.67 27.39 0.40
CA ARG A 111 13.07 26.98 -0.88
C ARG A 111 11.54 27.06 -0.88
N PHE A 112 10.89 26.59 0.18
CA PHE A 112 9.43 26.73 0.32
C PHE A 112 9.00 28.20 0.41
N LYS A 113 9.71 29.01 1.19
CA LYS A 113 9.46 30.45 1.28
C LYS A 113 9.61 31.14 -0.07
N ASN A 114 10.69 30.87 -0.80
CA ASN A 114 10.90 31.46 -2.13
C ASN A 114 9.79 31.09 -3.13
N TYR A 115 9.26 29.86 -3.04
CA TYR A 115 8.12 29.44 -3.84
C TYR A 115 6.86 30.28 -3.53
N VAL A 116 6.55 30.49 -2.24
CA VAL A 116 5.43 31.34 -1.80
C VAL A 116 5.64 32.81 -2.16
N ASP A 117 6.82 33.36 -1.87
CA ASP A 117 7.18 34.74 -2.21
C ASP A 117 7.09 34.99 -3.73
N SER A 118 7.40 34.00 -4.56
CA SER A 118 7.30 34.15 -6.02
C SER A 118 5.85 34.42 -6.46
N LYS A 119 4.86 33.76 -5.87
CA LYS A 119 3.44 34.00 -6.14
C LYS A 119 3.01 35.38 -5.66
N ILE A 120 3.47 35.81 -4.47
CA ILE A 120 3.24 37.17 -3.96
C ILE A 120 3.79 38.22 -4.94
N ASN A 121 4.94 37.95 -5.55
CA ASN A 121 5.58 38.82 -6.53
C ASN A 121 5.01 38.69 -7.95
N GLY A 122 3.84 38.07 -8.11
CA GLY A 122 3.10 38.01 -9.38
C GLY A 122 3.45 36.84 -10.30
N ALA A 123 4.31 35.90 -9.88
CA ALA A 123 4.52 34.67 -10.63
C ALA A 123 3.29 33.75 -10.53
N ASN A 124 3.14 32.80 -11.45
CA ASN A 124 2.12 31.76 -11.38
C ASN A 124 2.74 30.35 -11.31
N PRO A 125 3.38 29.99 -10.19
CA PRO A 125 3.96 28.65 -10.03
C PRO A 125 2.91 27.55 -10.19
N TYR A 126 3.29 26.49 -10.92
CA TYR A 126 2.43 25.33 -11.14
C TYR A 126 2.07 24.63 -9.83
N GLY A 127 0.78 24.37 -9.61
CA GLY A 127 0.27 23.67 -8.44
C GLY A 127 0.30 24.48 -7.14
N PHE A 128 0.47 25.80 -7.21
CA PHE A 128 0.36 26.67 -6.04
C PHE A 128 -1.06 26.68 -5.50
N SER A 129 -1.23 26.54 -4.19
CA SER A 129 -2.56 26.55 -3.57
C SER A 129 -2.60 27.43 -2.30
N ALA A 130 -3.80 27.72 -1.79
CA ALA A 130 -3.95 28.65 -0.67
C ALA A 130 -3.26 28.15 0.60
N ILE A 131 -3.24 26.82 0.81
CA ILE A 131 -2.56 26.19 1.95
C ILE A 131 -1.07 26.52 2.01
N ASP A 132 -0.38 26.66 0.87
CA ASP A 132 1.05 27.01 0.85
C ASP A 132 1.28 28.40 1.47
N SER A 133 0.39 29.34 1.15
CA SER A 133 0.43 30.69 1.70
C SER A 133 0.04 30.72 3.18
N ALA A 134 -1.00 29.96 3.58
CA ALA A 134 -1.39 29.85 4.99
C ALA A 134 -0.29 29.23 5.87
N TYR A 135 0.39 28.19 5.38
CA TYR A 135 1.56 27.61 6.06
C TYR A 135 2.69 28.62 6.23
N MET A 136 2.97 29.42 5.20
CA MET A 136 4.01 30.44 5.30
C MET A 136 3.65 31.56 6.29
N PHE A 137 2.36 31.90 6.41
CA PHE A 137 1.90 32.82 7.45
C PHE A 137 2.21 32.30 8.84
N ASP A 138 1.91 31.03 9.15
CA ASP A 138 2.19 30.46 10.47
C ASP A 138 3.70 30.40 10.77
N LEU A 139 4.50 30.00 9.79
CA LEU A 139 5.95 29.87 9.95
C LEU A 139 6.72 31.19 10.02
N ASN A 140 6.32 32.20 9.26
CA ASN A 140 7.08 33.44 9.07
C ASN A 140 6.37 34.68 9.62
N GLY A 141 5.05 34.62 9.82
CA GLY A 141 4.22 35.79 9.97
C GLY A 141 4.20 36.67 8.71
N GLY A 142 3.42 37.75 8.74
CA GLY A 142 3.31 38.73 7.66
C GLY A 142 1.95 38.72 6.97
N ALA A 143 1.27 39.86 6.97
CA ALA A 143 -0.10 40.01 6.48
C ALA A 143 -0.27 39.57 5.01
N GLN A 144 0.76 39.74 4.17
CA GLN A 144 0.70 39.43 2.74
C GLN A 144 0.38 37.95 2.46
N TYR A 145 0.83 37.02 3.31
CA TYR A 145 0.57 35.59 3.11
C TYR A 145 -0.90 35.26 3.37
N CYS A 146 -1.49 35.82 4.42
CA CYS A 146 -2.92 35.66 4.66
C CYS A 146 -3.77 36.41 3.63
N SER A 147 -3.35 37.60 3.18
CA SER A 147 -4.03 38.30 2.09
C SER A 147 -4.07 37.47 0.82
N LEU A 148 -2.96 36.83 0.44
CA LEU A 148 -2.90 35.94 -0.72
C LEU A 148 -3.75 34.68 -0.53
N ALA A 149 -3.68 34.03 0.62
CA ALA A 149 -4.51 32.84 0.92
C ALA A 149 -6.01 33.17 0.82
N VAL A 150 -6.42 34.30 1.41
CA VAL A 150 -7.82 34.78 1.36
C VAL A 150 -8.24 35.11 -0.06
N GLN A 151 -7.38 35.73 -0.86
CA GLN A 151 -7.66 36.02 -2.26
C GLN A 151 -7.94 34.74 -3.07
N LEU A 152 -7.11 33.71 -2.91
CA LEU A 152 -7.25 32.46 -3.66
C LEU A 152 -8.51 31.68 -3.27
N VAL A 153 -8.81 31.60 -1.96
CA VAL A 153 -10.04 30.95 -1.49
C VAL A 153 -11.27 31.76 -1.90
N GLU A 154 -11.19 33.10 -1.90
CA GLU A 154 -12.27 33.96 -2.39
C GLU A 154 -12.57 33.72 -3.87
N GLU A 155 -11.54 33.62 -4.71
CA GLU A 155 -11.67 33.30 -6.14
C GLU A 155 -12.38 31.94 -6.31
N GLN A 156 -11.89 30.90 -5.64
CA GLN A 156 -12.50 29.56 -5.65
C GLN A 156 -13.99 29.60 -5.26
N VAL A 157 -14.35 30.28 -4.16
CA VAL A 157 -15.75 30.31 -3.69
C VAL A 157 -16.62 31.16 -4.61
N SER A 158 -16.12 32.30 -5.10
CA SER A 158 -16.85 33.16 -6.04
C SER A 158 -17.14 32.43 -7.36
N ASP A 159 -16.17 31.65 -7.88
CA ASP A 159 -16.36 30.85 -9.09
C ASP A 159 -17.39 29.74 -8.87
N ALA A 160 -17.33 29.08 -7.70
CA ALA A 160 -18.34 28.11 -7.30
C ALA A 160 -19.74 28.73 -7.20
N GLU A 161 -19.87 29.88 -6.55
CA GLU A 161 -21.13 30.63 -6.44
C GLU A 161 -21.67 31.03 -7.81
N THR A 162 -20.79 31.47 -8.72
CA THR A 162 -21.15 31.81 -10.10
C THR A 162 -21.66 30.60 -10.87
N ALA A 163 -20.97 29.45 -10.78
CA ALA A 163 -21.41 28.20 -11.39
C ALA A 163 -22.79 27.78 -10.85
N ILE A 164 -22.98 27.83 -9.53
CA ILE A 164 -24.25 27.51 -8.87
C ILE A 164 -25.38 28.44 -9.33
N ALA A 165 -25.13 29.75 -9.37
CA ALA A 165 -26.10 30.75 -9.81
C ALA A 165 -26.52 30.58 -11.27
N SER A 166 -25.56 30.19 -12.13
CA SER A 166 -25.83 29.83 -13.53
C SER A 166 -26.61 28.52 -13.69
N GLY A 167 -26.79 27.76 -12.60
CA GLY A 167 -27.45 26.48 -12.62
C GLY A 167 -26.55 25.34 -13.09
N GLY A 168 -25.25 25.45 -12.84
CA GLY A 168 -24.27 24.38 -12.97
C GLY A 168 -23.84 23.84 -11.61
N ARG A 169 -22.91 22.89 -11.65
CA ARG A 169 -22.18 22.41 -10.46
C ARG A 169 -20.80 23.07 -10.41
N PRO A 170 -20.28 23.40 -9.22
CA PRO A 170 -18.94 23.97 -9.05
C PRO A 170 -17.84 22.95 -9.37
N GLU A 171 -16.62 23.43 -9.61
CA GLU A 171 -15.45 22.60 -9.94
C GLU A 171 -15.14 21.53 -8.89
N VAL A 172 -15.41 21.80 -7.62
CA VAL A 172 -15.22 20.84 -6.52
C VAL A 172 -16.04 19.54 -6.68
N ALA A 173 -17.08 19.55 -7.52
CA ALA A 173 -17.88 18.37 -7.86
C ALA A 173 -17.36 17.61 -9.10
N GLY A 174 -16.23 18.05 -9.67
CA GLY A 174 -15.54 17.42 -10.79
C GLY A 174 -15.03 16.04 -10.43
N ASP A 175 -14.93 15.17 -11.45
CA ASP A 175 -14.47 13.78 -11.34
C ASP A 175 -14.99 13.07 -10.08
N SER A 176 -16.32 13.03 -9.91
CA SER A 176 -16.98 12.43 -8.74
C SER A 176 -16.39 12.87 -7.39
N TYR A 177 -16.06 14.16 -7.27
CA TYR A 177 -15.46 14.79 -6.11
C TYR A 177 -14.02 14.35 -5.77
N LEU A 178 -13.27 13.73 -6.70
CA LEU A 178 -11.91 13.24 -6.46
C LEU A 178 -11.01 14.27 -5.75
N GLU A 179 -11.09 15.54 -6.13
CA GLU A 179 -10.23 16.60 -5.59
C GLU A 179 -10.89 17.47 -4.52
N VAL A 180 -12.02 17.04 -3.93
CA VAL A 180 -12.71 17.80 -2.87
C VAL A 180 -11.83 18.08 -1.65
N GLY A 181 -10.92 17.14 -1.31
CA GLY A 181 -9.95 17.28 -0.23
C GLY A 181 -9.14 18.57 -0.35
N PRO A 182 -8.31 18.72 -1.40
CA PRO A 182 -7.56 19.95 -1.66
C PRO A 182 -8.39 21.23 -1.66
N PHE A 183 -9.55 21.26 -2.32
CA PHE A 183 -10.40 22.46 -2.39
C PHE A 183 -10.89 22.90 -1.00
N ILE A 184 -11.29 21.94 -0.17
CA ILE A 184 -11.84 22.24 1.15
C ILE A 184 -10.74 22.41 2.20
N SER A 185 -9.59 21.74 2.08
CA SER A 185 -8.45 21.94 2.97
C SER A 185 -7.81 23.33 2.80
N ASP A 186 -7.68 23.82 1.56
CA ASP A 186 -7.29 25.21 1.24
C ASP A 186 -8.23 26.24 1.91
N LEU A 187 -9.54 26.03 1.80
CA LEU A 187 -10.55 26.90 2.42
C LEU A 187 -10.47 26.83 3.95
N ALA A 188 -10.48 25.64 4.52
CA ALA A 188 -10.57 25.42 5.96
C ALA A 188 -9.36 26.00 6.71
N ILE A 189 -8.15 25.77 6.23
CA ILE A 189 -6.94 26.30 6.88
C ILE A 189 -6.88 27.83 6.78
N THR A 190 -7.25 28.40 5.63
CA THR A 190 -7.33 29.86 5.44
C THR A 190 -8.39 30.47 6.35
N TYR A 191 -9.56 29.83 6.47
CA TYR A 191 -10.67 30.27 7.31
C TYR A 191 -10.30 30.37 8.80
N ASP A 192 -9.43 29.47 9.27
CA ASP A 192 -9.02 29.40 10.67
C ASP A 192 -7.73 30.20 10.96
N TRP A 193 -6.64 29.92 10.23
CA TRP A 193 -5.32 30.52 10.47
C TRP A 193 -5.29 32.00 10.06
N CYS A 194 -6.02 32.36 9.01
CA CYS A 194 -6.13 33.74 8.53
C CYS A 194 -7.42 34.44 8.97
N LYS A 195 -8.08 33.98 10.03
CA LYS A 195 -9.39 34.50 10.50
C LYS A 195 -9.49 36.02 10.65
N ASN A 196 -8.39 36.71 10.96
CA ASN A 196 -8.36 38.17 11.10
C ASN A 196 -8.39 38.92 9.74
N PHE A 197 -8.16 38.21 8.64
CA PHE A 197 -8.19 38.72 7.27
C PHE A 197 -9.46 38.30 6.51
N VAL A 198 -10.24 37.37 7.07
CA VAL A 198 -11.51 36.91 6.48
C VAL A 198 -12.66 37.74 7.04
N SER A 199 -13.34 38.49 6.18
CA SER A 199 -14.50 39.29 6.60
C SER A 199 -15.66 38.41 7.08
N SER A 200 -16.56 38.94 7.90
CA SER A 200 -17.76 38.22 8.36
C SER A 200 -18.62 37.70 7.19
N ALA A 201 -18.76 38.49 6.13
CA ALA A 201 -19.48 38.10 4.91
C ALA A 201 -18.82 36.91 4.20
N GLN A 202 -17.49 36.94 4.06
CA GLN A 202 -16.72 35.81 3.52
C GLN A 202 -16.89 34.56 4.39
N ARG A 203 -16.76 34.70 5.72
CA ARG A 203 -16.94 33.56 6.65
C ARG A 203 -18.30 32.88 6.46
N THR A 204 -19.39 33.65 6.32
CA THR A 204 -20.72 33.09 6.06
C THR A 204 -20.79 32.35 4.72
N ARG A 205 -20.34 32.98 3.63
CA ARG A 205 -20.40 32.37 2.28
C ARG A 205 -19.54 31.10 2.18
N TRP A 206 -18.29 31.19 2.62
CA TRP A 206 -17.34 30.07 2.60
C TRP A 206 -17.86 28.91 3.44
N SER A 207 -18.47 29.19 4.60
CA SER A 207 -19.10 28.16 5.43
C SER A 207 -20.26 27.47 4.74
N ASN A 208 -21.13 28.23 4.07
CA ASN A 208 -22.26 27.66 3.32
C ASN A 208 -21.77 26.77 2.18
N TYR A 209 -20.75 27.21 1.45
CA TYR A 209 -20.13 26.44 0.37
C TYR A 209 -19.50 25.13 0.89
N ALA A 210 -18.68 25.19 1.94
CA ALA A 210 -18.04 24.01 2.51
C ALA A 210 -19.06 23.02 3.09
N ASN A 211 -20.07 23.51 3.82
CA ASN A 211 -21.15 22.69 4.37
C ASN A 211 -21.94 21.98 3.26
N GLN A 212 -22.32 22.70 2.20
CA GLN A 212 -23.03 22.11 1.05
C GLN A 212 -22.17 21.07 0.33
N THR A 213 -20.88 21.35 0.15
CA THR A 213 -19.92 20.43 -0.48
C THR A 213 -19.86 19.11 0.28
N ILE A 214 -19.59 19.16 1.58
CA ILE A 214 -19.47 17.95 2.43
C ILE A 214 -20.80 17.20 2.49
N ASN A 215 -21.93 17.92 2.57
CA ASN A 215 -23.24 17.29 2.53
C ASN A 215 -23.46 16.52 1.20
N ASN A 216 -23.08 17.11 0.06
CA ASN A 216 -23.23 16.47 -1.25
C ASN A 216 -22.34 15.23 -1.43
N VAL A 217 -21.13 15.26 -0.86
CA VAL A 217 -20.22 14.09 -0.88
C VAL A 217 -20.85 12.92 -0.11
N TRP A 218 -21.36 13.16 1.10
CA TRP A 218 -21.88 12.06 1.95
C TRP A 218 -23.35 11.72 1.71
N ASN A 219 -24.07 12.50 0.91
CA ASN A 219 -25.47 12.25 0.55
C ASN A 219 -25.65 12.28 -0.98
N PRO A 220 -25.07 11.33 -1.71
CA PRO A 220 -24.96 11.38 -3.17
C PRO A 220 -26.32 11.46 -3.88
N ASN A 221 -27.35 10.77 -3.37
CA ASN A 221 -28.68 10.77 -3.99
C ASN A 221 -29.45 12.09 -3.83
N SER A 222 -29.15 12.86 -2.78
CA SER A 222 -29.78 14.15 -2.49
C SER A 222 -28.84 15.35 -2.76
N ALA A 223 -27.67 15.08 -3.36
CA ALA A 223 -26.70 16.10 -3.69
C ALA A 223 -27.34 17.19 -4.55
N SER A 224 -27.12 18.45 -4.18
CA SER A 224 -27.73 19.58 -4.87
C SER A 224 -26.87 20.84 -4.79
N TRP A 225 -27.06 21.71 -5.76
CA TRP A 225 -26.37 23.00 -5.86
C TRP A 225 -27.40 24.08 -6.17
N GLY A 226 -27.49 25.11 -5.33
CA GLY A 226 -28.48 26.18 -5.49
C GLY A 226 -29.93 25.68 -5.49
N GLY A 227 -30.21 24.60 -4.74
CA GLY A 227 -31.52 23.94 -4.71
C GLY A 227 -31.83 23.03 -5.91
N ARG A 228 -30.91 22.89 -6.87
CA ARG A 228 -31.08 22.02 -8.04
C ARG A 228 -30.43 20.65 -7.80
N PRO A 229 -31.11 19.52 -8.09
CA PRO A 229 -30.53 18.19 -7.91
C PRO A 229 -29.34 17.91 -8.84
N TYR A 230 -28.25 17.39 -8.28
CA TYR A 230 -27.07 16.86 -8.96
C TYR A 230 -26.62 15.55 -8.31
N PRO A 231 -27.45 14.49 -8.36
CA PRO A 231 -27.06 13.22 -7.78
C PRO A 231 -25.84 12.64 -8.49
N TRP A 232 -25.05 11.87 -7.75
CA TRP A 232 -23.91 11.15 -8.29
C TRP A 232 -23.88 9.72 -7.71
N SER A 233 -23.01 8.85 -8.21
CA SER A 233 -23.08 7.42 -7.87
C SER A 233 -22.69 7.09 -6.43
N GLY A 234 -21.89 7.93 -5.76
CA GLY A 234 -21.45 7.68 -4.38
C GLY A 234 -20.52 6.47 -4.23
N TRP A 235 -19.99 5.93 -5.33
CA TRP A 235 -19.37 4.61 -5.40
C TRP A 235 -18.16 4.39 -4.46
N SER A 236 -17.53 5.47 -4.00
CA SER A 236 -16.32 5.43 -3.17
C SER A 236 -16.54 5.91 -1.72
N ILE A 237 -17.77 6.25 -1.30
CA ILE A 237 -18.04 6.81 0.05
C ILE A 237 -17.91 5.77 1.19
N ASP A 238 -17.80 4.49 0.85
CA ASP A 238 -17.68 3.35 1.76
C ASP A 238 -16.55 2.39 1.39
N ASN A 239 -15.63 2.80 0.50
CA ASN A 239 -14.42 2.04 0.16
C ASN A 239 -13.14 2.73 0.72
N PRO A 240 -12.63 2.32 1.90
CA PRO A 240 -11.40 2.88 2.47
C PRO A 240 -10.11 2.49 1.73
N GLY A 241 -10.17 1.55 0.79
CA GLY A 241 -9.05 1.21 -0.09
C GLY A 241 -8.79 2.22 -1.19
N ASN A 242 -9.78 3.07 -1.47
CA ASN A 242 -9.77 3.94 -2.64
C ASN A 242 -9.32 5.38 -2.31
N ASN A 243 -8.54 5.98 -3.21
CA ASN A 243 -7.99 7.32 -3.03
C ASN A 243 -9.05 8.44 -2.93
N TYR A 244 -10.24 8.24 -3.50
CA TYR A 244 -11.37 9.16 -3.35
C TYR A 244 -11.81 9.29 -1.90
N PHE A 245 -11.86 8.16 -1.18
CA PHE A 245 -12.27 8.13 0.23
C PHE A 245 -11.33 8.99 1.09
N TYR A 246 -10.03 9.01 0.79
CA TYR A 246 -9.06 9.88 1.48
C TYR A 246 -9.35 11.35 1.23
N SER A 247 -9.68 11.72 -0.01
CA SER A 247 -10.04 13.10 -0.37
C SER A 247 -11.34 13.55 0.32
N PHE A 248 -12.36 12.68 0.38
CA PHE A 248 -13.61 12.97 1.07
C PHE A 248 -13.40 13.15 2.58
N THR A 249 -12.57 12.29 3.16
CA THR A 249 -12.18 12.36 4.57
C THR A 249 -11.37 13.62 4.84
N GLU A 250 -10.43 14.00 3.96
CA GLU A 250 -9.65 15.24 4.03
C GLU A 250 -10.56 16.46 4.11
N ALA A 251 -11.47 16.61 3.15
CA ALA A 251 -12.41 17.74 3.12
C ALA A 251 -13.25 17.84 4.41
N THR A 252 -13.80 16.70 4.84
CA THR A 252 -14.65 16.62 6.02
C THR A 252 -13.89 16.96 7.28
N MET A 253 -12.69 16.38 7.44
CA MET A 253 -11.85 16.54 8.61
C MET A 253 -11.35 17.98 8.75
N TYR A 254 -10.77 18.53 7.68
CA TYR A 254 -10.25 19.90 7.70
C TYR A 254 -11.35 20.91 8.04
N TRP A 255 -12.52 20.79 7.38
CA TRP A 255 -13.63 21.69 7.66
C TRP A 255 -14.20 21.50 9.07
N ALA A 256 -14.36 20.26 9.55
CA ALA A 256 -14.85 19.98 10.90
C ALA A 256 -13.99 20.63 11.99
N LEU A 257 -12.67 20.61 11.80
CA LEU A 257 -11.69 21.21 12.70
C LEU A 257 -11.77 22.74 12.65
N ALA A 258 -11.69 23.33 11.45
CA ALA A 258 -11.71 24.79 11.24
C ALA A 258 -13.05 25.44 11.63
N SER A 259 -14.17 24.78 11.37
CA SER A 259 -15.50 25.27 11.74
C SER A 259 -15.88 24.94 13.19
N ASN A 260 -15.06 24.14 13.88
CA ASN A 260 -15.32 23.58 15.20
C ASN A 260 -16.71 22.91 15.32
N ASN A 261 -17.15 22.19 14.28
CA ASN A 261 -18.47 21.57 14.25
C ASN A 261 -18.41 20.13 14.80
N SER A 262 -19.05 19.89 15.95
CA SER A 262 -19.01 18.59 16.63
C SER A 262 -19.60 17.44 15.80
N ALA A 263 -20.68 17.67 15.04
CA ALA A 263 -21.28 16.62 14.22
C ALA A 263 -20.35 16.21 13.07
N MET A 264 -19.68 17.19 12.44
CA MET A 264 -18.70 16.91 11.40
C MET A 264 -17.42 16.28 11.96
N LYS A 265 -17.00 16.63 13.18
CA LYS A 265 -15.89 15.95 13.86
C LYS A 265 -16.22 14.48 14.12
N ASN A 266 -17.44 14.17 14.54
CA ASN A 266 -17.89 12.79 14.68
C ASN A 266 -17.91 12.05 13.33
N LEU A 267 -18.39 12.70 12.27
CA LEU A 267 -18.35 12.12 10.93
C LEU A 267 -16.90 11.84 10.48
N ALA A 268 -15.98 12.79 10.65
CA ALA A 268 -14.57 12.60 10.32
C ALA A 268 -13.94 11.43 11.11
N ARG A 269 -14.24 11.33 12.41
CA ARG A 269 -13.83 10.23 13.28
C ARG A 269 -14.37 8.89 12.80
N ASP A 270 -15.63 8.82 12.40
CA ASP A 270 -16.22 7.59 11.84
C ASP A 270 -15.48 7.14 10.58
N LYS A 271 -15.12 8.08 9.69
CA LYS A 271 -14.34 7.77 8.49
C LYS A 271 -12.90 7.35 8.81
N LEU A 272 -12.25 7.97 9.79
CA LEU A 272 -10.94 7.54 10.29
C LEU A 272 -10.99 6.13 10.91
N ASN A 273 -12.07 5.79 11.62
CA ASN A 273 -12.29 4.44 12.16
C ASN A 273 -12.47 3.40 11.05
N MET A 274 -13.16 3.74 9.95
CA MET A 274 -13.29 2.87 8.78
C MET A 274 -11.93 2.62 8.12
N LEU A 275 -11.11 3.67 7.95
CA LEU A 275 -9.74 3.54 7.44
C LEU A 275 -8.90 2.64 8.34
N ASN A 276 -8.94 2.87 9.65
CA ASN A 276 -8.17 2.07 10.59
C ASN A 276 -8.57 0.59 10.57
N SER A 277 -9.87 0.32 10.54
CA SER A 277 -10.43 -1.03 10.42
C SER A 277 -9.95 -1.73 9.15
N TYR A 278 -10.08 -1.06 7.99
CA TYR A 278 -9.61 -1.60 6.71
C TYR A 278 -8.11 -1.92 6.74
N PHE A 279 -7.27 -0.96 7.14
CA PHE A 279 -5.82 -1.13 7.09
C PHE A 279 -5.26 -2.08 8.15
N SER A 280 -5.95 -2.28 9.27
CA SER A 280 -5.60 -3.33 10.24
C SER A 280 -5.71 -4.74 9.65
N ALA A 281 -6.55 -4.92 8.61
CA ALA A 281 -6.69 -6.18 7.88
C ALA A 281 -5.63 -6.36 6.77
N ILE A 282 -4.71 -5.40 6.62
CA ILE A 282 -3.63 -5.42 5.61
C ILE A 282 -2.26 -5.49 6.31
N PRO A 283 -1.91 -6.62 6.95
CA PRO A 283 -0.61 -6.77 7.60
C PRO A 283 0.53 -6.73 6.58
N GLY A 284 1.65 -6.10 6.96
CA GLY A 284 2.79 -5.95 6.09
C GLY A 284 2.68 -4.81 5.07
N GLY A 285 1.66 -3.96 5.21
CA GLY A 285 1.58 -2.66 4.55
C GLY A 285 1.31 -2.74 3.05
N GLY A 286 1.51 -1.61 2.37
CA GLY A 286 1.17 -1.47 0.95
C GLY A 286 -0.32 -1.23 0.73
N SER A 287 -0.73 -1.25 -0.55
CA SER A 287 -2.13 -1.05 -0.96
C SER A 287 -2.61 -2.22 -1.82
N LEU A 288 -3.87 -2.60 -1.66
CA LEU A 288 -4.53 -3.58 -2.53
C LEU A 288 -4.69 -3.04 -3.97
N GLU A 289 -4.77 -1.72 -4.16
CA GLU A 289 -4.75 -1.05 -5.48
C GLU A 289 -3.36 -1.10 -6.17
N GLY A 290 -2.35 -1.65 -5.50
CA GLY A 290 -0.98 -1.74 -6.02
C GLY A 290 -0.11 -0.53 -5.67
N THR A 291 1.11 -0.48 -6.22
CA THR A 291 2.11 0.54 -5.87
C THR A 291 1.82 1.89 -6.49
N GLY A 292 1.27 1.94 -7.71
CA GLY A 292 0.96 3.21 -8.38
C GLY A 292 -0.05 4.03 -7.59
N TYR A 293 -1.22 3.44 -7.31
CA TYR A 293 -2.27 4.07 -6.51
C TYR A 293 -1.99 4.08 -5.01
N GLY A 294 -1.20 3.14 -4.49
CA GLY A 294 -0.75 3.11 -3.09
C GLY A 294 0.07 4.33 -2.67
N THR A 295 0.65 5.09 -3.61
CA THR A 295 1.29 6.39 -3.31
C THR A 295 0.32 7.40 -2.69
N SER A 296 -0.99 7.25 -2.93
CA SER A 296 -2.04 8.08 -2.31
C SER A 296 -2.06 8.01 -0.78
N HIS A 297 -1.44 7.01 -0.16
CA HIS A 297 -1.26 6.97 1.30
C HIS A 297 -0.48 8.18 1.84
N MET A 298 0.23 8.94 1.00
CA MET A 298 0.78 10.25 1.39
C MET A 298 -0.30 11.22 1.92
N ARG A 299 -1.54 11.13 1.40
CA ARG A 299 -2.68 11.88 1.93
C ARG A 299 -3.17 11.26 3.23
N LEU A 300 -3.37 9.93 3.24
CA LEU A 300 -3.83 9.20 4.42
C LEU A 300 -2.98 9.49 5.67
N PHE A 301 -1.66 9.40 5.56
CA PHE A 301 -0.77 9.64 6.70
C PHE A 301 -0.75 11.12 7.11
N GLY A 302 -0.92 12.04 6.15
CA GLY A 302 -1.19 13.45 6.44
C GLY A 302 -2.50 13.66 7.21
N LEU A 303 -3.55 12.86 6.96
CA LEU A 303 -4.80 12.93 7.74
C LEU A 303 -4.56 12.55 9.20
N TYR A 304 -3.81 11.49 9.46
CA TYR A 304 -3.47 11.08 10.82
C TYR A 304 -2.66 12.15 11.57
N HIS A 305 -1.74 12.81 10.86
CA HIS A 305 -0.95 13.93 11.38
C HIS A 305 -1.83 15.10 11.82
N VAL A 306 -2.65 15.63 10.91
CA VAL A 306 -3.54 16.77 11.20
C VAL A 306 -4.53 16.42 12.32
N TRP A 307 -5.10 15.21 12.30
CA TRP A 307 -6.03 14.79 13.34
C TRP A 307 -5.37 14.70 14.71
N ARG A 308 -4.19 14.06 14.81
CA ARG A 308 -3.43 13.98 16.06
C ARG A 308 -3.12 15.36 16.60
N ASP A 309 -2.60 16.25 15.77
CA ASP A 309 -2.18 17.58 16.21
C ASP A 309 -3.37 18.45 16.63
N SER A 310 -4.54 18.25 16.02
CA SER A 310 -5.75 18.98 16.36
C SER A 310 -6.55 18.42 17.54
N THR A 311 -6.44 17.13 17.83
CA THR A 311 -7.33 16.43 18.78
C THR A 311 -6.62 15.69 19.92
N GLY A 312 -5.34 15.35 19.73
CA GLY A 312 -4.58 14.46 20.62
C GLY A 312 -4.73 12.96 20.31
N GLU A 313 -5.52 12.59 19.30
CA GLU A 313 -5.81 11.18 18.99
C GLU A 313 -4.89 10.62 17.91
N ASP A 314 -4.17 9.56 18.26
CA ASP A 314 -3.09 9.01 17.43
C ASP A 314 -3.54 7.80 16.59
N TYR A 315 -4.27 8.05 15.50
CA TYR A 315 -4.70 7.00 14.56
C TYR A 315 -3.53 6.31 13.83
N ALA A 316 -2.39 6.98 13.69
CA ALA A 316 -1.21 6.48 13.01
C ALA A 316 -0.59 5.26 13.69
N ASN A 317 -0.75 5.13 15.02
CA ASN A 317 -0.10 4.11 15.83
C ASN A 317 -1.07 3.09 16.47
N ILE A 318 -2.36 3.10 16.08
CA ILE A 318 -3.35 2.10 16.56
C ILE A 318 -3.08 0.69 16.00
N ASN A 319 -2.52 0.61 14.78
CA ASN A 319 -2.18 -0.65 14.13
C ASN A 319 -0.83 -0.53 13.40
N SER A 320 -0.35 -1.64 12.81
CA SER A 320 0.98 -1.68 12.18
C SER A 320 1.04 -1.10 10.77
N HIS A 321 -0.07 -0.66 10.16
CA HIS A 321 -0.10 -0.30 8.74
C HIS A 321 0.95 0.77 8.37
N LEU A 322 1.17 1.74 9.24
CA LEU A 322 2.11 2.83 9.01
C LEU A 322 3.57 2.36 9.10
N THR A 323 3.93 1.55 10.10
CA THR A 323 5.27 0.97 10.24
C THR A 323 5.54 -0.07 9.16
N ASP A 324 4.54 -0.89 8.82
CA ASP A 324 4.62 -1.87 7.76
C ASP A 324 4.73 -1.22 6.39
N SER A 325 4.06 -0.08 6.15
CA SER A 325 4.19 0.66 4.88
C SER A 325 5.59 1.22 4.67
N ILE A 326 6.30 1.62 5.73
CA ILE A 326 7.73 1.98 5.63
C ILE A 326 8.52 0.78 5.10
N ARG A 327 8.36 -0.39 5.72
CA ARG A 327 9.04 -1.63 5.30
C ARG A 327 8.67 -2.02 3.88
N TYR A 328 7.39 -1.95 3.54
CA TYR A 328 6.87 -2.23 2.20
C TYR A 328 7.59 -1.40 1.14
N TRP A 329 7.65 -0.07 1.29
CA TRP A 329 8.30 0.81 0.30
C TRP A 329 9.82 0.60 0.21
N VAL A 330 10.49 0.29 1.34
CA VAL A 330 11.90 -0.11 1.33
C VAL A 330 12.10 -1.37 0.48
N HIS A 331 11.26 -2.38 0.67
CA HIS A 331 11.36 -3.66 -0.03
C HIS A 331 10.85 -3.63 -1.47
N ALA A 332 9.87 -2.77 -1.78
CA ALA A 332 9.34 -2.55 -3.12
C ALA A 332 10.29 -1.70 -3.98
N SER A 333 11.26 -0.99 -3.40
CA SER A 333 12.26 -0.23 -4.15
C SER A 333 13.31 -1.13 -4.77
N LEU A 334 13.67 -0.85 -6.02
CA LEU A 334 14.75 -1.53 -6.73
C LEU A 334 16.10 -1.32 -6.01
N PRO A 335 17.11 -2.17 -6.27
CA PRO A 335 18.46 -2.06 -5.68
C PRO A 335 19.10 -0.66 -5.79
N ASN A 336 18.96 0.01 -6.93
CA ASN A 336 19.46 1.37 -7.13
C ASN A 336 18.56 2.47 -6.53
N ARG A 337 17.40 2.10 -5.98
CA ARG A 337 16.39 2.98 -5.36
C ARG A 337 16.00 4.16 -6.25
N SER A 338 15.94 3.94 -7.57
CA SER A 338 15.40 4.92 -8.54
C SER A 338 13.95 4.63 -8.93
N ARG A 339 13.53 3.38 -8.75
CA ARG A 339 12.24 2.83 -9.18
C ARG A 339 11.65 1.94 -8.10
N PHE A 340 10.37 1.64 -8.22
CA PHE A 340 9.64 0.73 -7.35
C PHE A 340 8.98 -0.41 -8.14
N ALA A 341 8.55 -1.45 -7.44
CA ALA A 341 7.88 -2.62 -8.01
C ALA A 341 6.60 -2.20 -8.76
N PRO A 342 6.42 -2.56 -10.04
CA PRO A 342 5.22 -2.19 -10.80
C PRO A 342 4.06 -3.15 -10.51
N ILE A 343 3.38 -2.93 -9.38
CA ILE A 343 2.24 -3.74 -8.93
C ILE A 343 0.98 -2.95 -9.25
N GLY A 344 0.07 -3.55 -10.03
CA GLY A 344 -1.14 -2.88 -10.49
C GLY A 344 -0.87 -1.77 -11.51
N ASP A 345 -1.88 -0.92 -11.71
CA ASP A 345 -1.79 0.23 -12.62
C ASP A 345 -0.81 1.29 -12.11
N GLN A 346 -0.22 2.03 -13.06
CA GLN A 346 0.77 3.08 -12.82
C GLN A 346 0.14 4.45 -13.11
N ALA A 347 -0.53 5.02 -12.10
CA ALA A 347 -1.39 6.19 -12.23
C ALA A 347 -0.72 7.47 -12.78
N ARG A 348 0.59 7.65 -12.54
CA ARG A 348 1.31 8.90 -12.88
C ARG A 348 1.98 8.81 -14.25
N VAL A 349 2.80 7.80 -14.42
CA VAL A 349 3.56 7.48 -15.64
C VAL A 349 3.80 5.97 -15.64
N SER A 350 3.86 5.35 -16.81
CA SER A 350 4.00 3.89 -16.95
C SER A 350 5.25 3.34 -16.27
N GLU A 351 6.40 4.00 -16.43
CA GLU A 351 7.65 3.60 -15.78
C GLU A 351 7.61 3.98 -14.29
N PRO A 352 7.78 3.03 -13.34
CA PRO A 352 7.57 3.26 -11.91
C PRO A 352 8.77 3.98 -11.27
N GLU A 353 9.08 5.18 -11.74
CA GLU A 353 10.11 6.04 -11.17
C GLU A 353 9.65 6.64 -9.85
N LEU A 354 10.54 6.61 -8.85
CA LEU A 354 10.30 7.31 -7.60
C LEU A 354 10.14 8.81 -7.88
N PHE A 355 9.19 9.40 -7.17
CA PHE A 355 8.77 10.79 -7.29
C PHE A 355 8.46 11.35 -5.90
N ASP A 356 8.34 12.68 -5.79
CA ASP A 356 8.03 13.42 -4.57
C ASP A 356 6.94 12.76 -3.69
N TYR A 357 5.90 12.17 -4.29
CA TYR A 357 4.81 11.49 -3.57
C TYR A 357 5.29 10.35 -2.67
N HIS A 358 6.23 9.55 -3.16
CA HIS A 358 6.81 8.44 -2.41
C HIS A 358 7.64 8.94 -1.23
N ARG A 359 8.41 10.02 -1.48
CA ARG A 359 9.18 10.69 -0.44
C ARG A 359 8.25 11.26 0.64
N ARG A 360 7.15 11.91 0.24
CA ARG A 360 6.15 12.48 1.16
C ARG A 360 5.53 11.40 2.01
N LEU A 361 5.09 10.30 1.40
CA LEU A 361 4.50 9.16 2.10
C LEU A 361 5.41 8.68 3.24
N VAL A 362 6.70 8.46 2.96
CA VAL A 362 7.64 7.95 3.97
C VAL A 362 8.06 9.03 4.97
N LEU A 363 8.09 10.32 4.59
CA LEU A 363 8.30 11.43 5.53
C LEU A 363 7.17 11.51 6.55
N GLU A 364 5.91 11.47 6.11
CA GLU A 364 4.73 11.48 7.00
C GLU A 364 4.74 10.24 7.90
N ALA A 365 4.99 9.05 7.35
CA ALA A 365 5.10 7.83 8.15
C ALA A 365 6.23 7.90 9.19
N ARG A 366 7.40 8.44 8.83
CA ARG A 366 8.52 8.65 9.76
C ARG A 366 8.14 9.61 10.88
N HIS A 367 7.50 10.72 10.52
CA HIS A 367 7.10 11.75 11.47
C HIS A 367 6.07 11.23 12.48
N MET A 368 5.13 10.41 12.00
CA MET A 368 4.00 9.93 12.80
C MET A 368 4.29 8.67 13.61
N THR A 369 5.20 7.79 13.18
CA THR A 369 5.42 6.52 13.90
C THR A 369 6.03 6.73 15.29
N ASN A 370 5.66 5.87 16.25
CA ASN A 370 6.33 5.78 17.55
C ASN A 370 7.45 4.71 17.58
N SER A 371 7.62 3.93 16.52
CA SER A 371 8.64 2.87 16.44
C SER A 371 10.01 3.43 16.05
N ALA A 372 10.99 3.34 16.96
CA ALA A 372 12.37 3.76 16.69
C ALA A 372 12.98 3.01 15.49
N GLY A 373 12.80 1.68 15.40
CA GLY A 373 13.30 0.90 14.28
C GLY A 373 12.67 1.29 12.94
N ALA A 374 11.38 1.65 12.93
CA ALA A 374 10.72 2.14 11.72
C ALA A 374 11.22 3.54 11.33
N LYS A 375 11.48 4.44 12.30
CA LYS A 375 12.11 5.74 12.04
C LYS A 375 13.50 5.58 11.44
N ASP A 376 14.30 4.66 11.98
CA ASP A 376 15.66 4.40 11.48
C ASP A 376 15.63 3.85 10.05
N LEU A 377 14.72 2.90 9.77
CA LEU A 377 14.54 2.35 8.42
C LEU A 377 14.05 3.40 7.42
N ALA A 378 13.07 4.21 7.80
CA ALA A 378 12.59 5.32 6.98
C ALA A 378 13.71 6.34 6.72
N SER A 379 14.51 6.67 7.74
CA SER A 379 15.66 7.58 7.61
C SER A 379 16.69 7.02 6.65
N TRP A 380 17.00 5.72 6.73
CA TRP A 380 17.87 5.07 5.77
C TRP A 380 17.31 5.21 4.34
N TRP A 381 16.05 4.85 4.12
CA TRP A 381 15.46 4.90 2.77
C TRP A 381 15.41 6.32 2.20
N LEU A 382 14.93 7.30 2.97
CA LEU A 382 14.80 8.71 2.56
C LEU A 382 16.14 9.37 2.19
N ASN A 383 17.25 8.86 2.72
CA ASN A 383 18.61 9.32 2.44
C ASN A 383 19.32 8.50 1.34
N HIS A 384 18.70 7.47 0.78
CA HIS A 384 19.30 6.60 -0.26
C HIS A 384 18.47 6.49 -1.56
N ILE A 385 17.25 7.03 -1.60
CA ILE A 385 16.44 7.11 -2.83
C ILE A 385 16.97 8.14 -3.82
N SER A 386 16.62 7.99 -5.10
CA SER A 386 16.95 8.97 -6.14
C SER A 386 16.36 10.37 -5.90
N VAL A 387 15.32 10.48 -5.07
CA VAL A 387 14.64 11.74 -4.72
C VAL A 387 15.16 12.27 -3.37
N ASN A 388 16.32 12.92 -3.41
CA ASN A 388 16.99 13.45 -2.21
C ASN A 388 16.25 14.62 -1.54
N GLN A 389 15.44 15.33 -2.32
CA GLN A 389 14.58 16.45 -1.89
C GLN A 389 13.39 16.55 -2.84
N MET A 390 12.32 17.22 -2.42
CA MET A 390 11.17 17.46 -3.31
C MET A 390 11.60 18.32 -4.50
N ALA A 391 11.24 17.88 -5.71
CA ALA A 391 11.59 18.57 -6.95
C ALA A 391 10.50 19.52 -7.43
N GLN A 392 9.24 19.26 -7.08
CA GLN A 392 8.11 20.08 -7.49
C GLN A 392 7.71 21.09 -6.43
N GLY A 393 7.45 22.34 -6.84
CA GLY A 393 7.11 23.44 -5.94
C GLY A 393 5.91 23.15 -5.04
N PHE A 394 4.85 22.57 -5.61
CA PHE A 394 3.63 22.18 -4.88
C PHE A 394 3.84 21.08 -3.82
N ASN A 395 5.04 20.46 -3.77
CA ASN A 395 5.43 19.51 -2.73
C ASN A 395 6.41 20.10 -1.71
N PHE A 396 6.93 21.32 -1.88
CA PHE A 396 7.98 21.87 -1.02
C PHE A 396 7.59 21.95 0.46
N ARG A 397 6.31 22.21 0.77
CA ARG A 397 5.84 22.22 2.18
C ARG A 397 6.07 20.88 2.89
N HIS A 398 5.95 19.77 2.17
CA HIS A 398 6.10 18.43 2.73
C HIS A 398 7.57 18.06 2.98
N ASP A 399 8.51 18.69 2.27
CA ASP A 399 9.95 18.48 2.51
C ASP A 399 10.45 19.17 3.79
N LEU A 400 9.62 19.97 4.46
CA LEU A 400 9.91 20.55 5.77
C LEU A 400 9.98 19.48 6.87
N LEU A 401 9.32 18.34 6.67
CA LEU A 401 9.49 17.16 7.52
C LEU A 401 10.95 16.69 7.49
N ASP A 402 11.45 16.33 8.66
CA ASP A 402 12.82 15.85 8.81
C ASP A 402 12.96 14.42 8.26
N PRO A 403 13.85 14.14 7.29
CA PRO A 403 14.13 12.78 6.83
C PRO A 403 14.96 11.99 7.84
N GLY A 404 15.49 12.63 8.88
CA GLY A 404 16.39 12.00 9.83
C GLY A 404 17.81 11.86 9.32
N THR A 405 18.66 11.38 10.22
CA THR A 405 20.05 11.07 9.93
C THR A 405 20.24 9.56 9.79
N ILE A 406 21.28 9.16 9.06
CA ILE A 406 21.68 7.75 8.93
C ILE A 406 22.91 7.49 9.79
N ALA A 407 22.90 6.40 10.55
CA ALA A 407 24.07 5.94 11.30
C ALA A 407 24.92 4.94 10.49
N THR A 408 24.30 4.22 9.55
CA THR A 408 24.91 3.13 8.78
C THR A 408 24.57 3.21 7.29
N SER A 409 25.46 2.70 6.44
CA SER A 409 25.25 2.61 4.98
C SER A 409 24.25 1.53 4.59
N SER A 410 24.01 0.53 5.45
CA SER A 410 23.03 -0.54 5.24
C SER A 410 21.94 -0.48 6.31
N PRO A 411 20.68 -0.80 5.96
CA PRO A 411 19.59 -0.77 6.92
C PRO A 411 19.64 -2.01 7.82
N ASN A 412 19.13 -1.88 9.05
CA ASN A 412 18.84 -3.00 9.92
C ASN A 412 17.50 -3.65 9.52
N GLU A 413 17.45 -4.21 8.31
CA GLU A 413 16.27 -4.86 7.76
C GLU A 413 16.69 -6.12 6.99
N GLY A 414 15.87 -7.17 7.09
CA GLY A 414 16.13 -8.46 6.45
C GLY A 414 16.11 -8.37 4.94
N LEU A 415 16.59 -9.40 4.24
CA LEU A 415 16.61 -9.42 2.78
C LEU A 415 15.35 -10.04 2.15
N VAL A 416 14.46 -10.60 2.97
CA VAL A 416 13.17 -11.20 2.56
C VAL A 416 12.06 -10.54 3.36
N TYR A 417 11.00 -10.10 2.68
CA TYR A 417 9.84 -9.48 3.29
C TYR A 417 8.54 -9.94 2.66
N ARG A 418 7.60 -10.38 3.50
CA ARG A 418 6.26 -10.82 3.09
C ARG A 418 5.23 -9.80 3.59
N ALA A 419 4.64 -9.06 2.66
CA ALA A 419 3.50 -8.20 2.92
C ALA A 419 2.20 -9.00 2.72
N SER A 420 1.82 -9.78 3.75
CA SER A 420 0.74 -10.78 3.66
C SER A 420 -0.60 -10.21 3.22
N GLY A 421 -0.96 -9.03 3.74
CA GLY A 421 -2.21 -8.34 3.44
C GLY A 421 -2.42 -8.05 1.95
N VAL A 422 -1.36 -7.65 1.25
CA VAL A 422 -1.42 -7.30 -0.20
C VAL A 422 -0.86 -8.39 -1.11
N GLY A 423 -0.57 -9.57 -0.57
CA GLY A 423 -0.10 -10.69 -1.39
C GLY A 423 1.29 -10.54 -1.99
N GLN A 424 2.15 -9.67 -1.47
CA GLN A 424 3.51 -9.45 -2.01
C GLN A 424 4.60 -10.17 -1.21
N LEU A 425 5.55 -10.78 -1.91
CA LEU A 425 6.82 -11.26 -1.38
C LEU A 425 7.96 -10.53 -2.10
N PHE A 426 8.90 -10.00 -1.33
CA PHE A 426 10.13 -9.41 -1.83
C PHE A 426 11.33 -10.19 -1.31
N ALA A 427 12.33 -10.41 -2.17
CA ALA A 427 13.61 -10.98 -1.79
C ALA A 427 14.75 -10.26 -2.53
N ARG A 428 15.93 -10.19 -1.93
CA ARG A 428 17.11 -9.59 -2.58
C ARG A 428 18.41 -10.22 -2.10
N THR A 429 19.47 -10.16 -2.91
CA THR A 429 20.79 -10.71 -2.53
C THR A 429 21.58 -9.81 -1.58
N GLY A 430 21.17 -8.55 -1.41
CA GLY A 430 21.87 -7.53 -0.64
C GLY A 430 21.16 -6.19 -0.72
N TRP A 431 21.70 -5.19 0.00
CA TRP A 431 21.23 -3.80 -0.04
C TRP A 431 22.07 -2.90 -0.96
N ASP A 432 23.17 -3.42 -1.51
CA ASP A 432 23.97 -2.74 -2.52
C ASP A 432 23.20 -2.55 -3.83
N THR A 433 23.67 -1.64 -4.68
CA THR A 433 22.97 -1.29 -5.93
C THR A 433 22.97 -2.42 -6.96
N ASN A 434 23.90 -3.37 -6.87
CA ASN A 434 24.04 -4.47 -7.83
C ASN A 434 23.30 -5.75 -7.39
N ALA A 435 22.62 -5.72 -6.24
CA ALA A 435 21.86 -6.85 -5.73
C ALA A 435 20.84 -7.36 -6.77
N LEU A 436 20.65 -8.68 -6.87
CA LEU A 436 19.48 -9.22 -7.56
C LEU A 436 18.28 -9.05 -6.64
N TRP A 437 17.16 -8.61 -7.18
CA TRP A 437 15.92 -8.33 -6.48
C TRP A 437 14.76 -9.05 -7.16
N LEU A 438 13.87 -9.60 -6.34
CA LEU A 438 12.68 -10.32 -6.70
C LEU A 438 11.46 -9.67 -6.03
N GLN A 439 10.41 -9.46 -6.81
CA GLN A 439 9.04 -9.32 -6.32
C GLN A 439 8.21 -10.48 -6.85
N PHE A 440 7.30 -11.01 -6.01
CA PHE A 440 6.39 -12.09 -6.36
C PHE A 440 5.00 -11.85 -5.76
N THR A 441 3.95 -12.10 -6.55
CA THR A 441 2.54 -11.90 -6.14
C THR A 441 1.83 -13.23 -5.91
N ALA A 442 1.28 -13.41 -4.70
CA ALA A 442 0.27 -14.41 -4.37
C ALA A 442 -0.48 -14.02 -3.09
N GLY A 443 -1.76 -13.72 -3.20
CA GLY A 443 -2.60 -13.28 -2.08
C GLY A 443 -3.97 -12.81 -2.52
N ILE A 444 -4.48 -11.79 -1.82
CA ILE A 444 -5.75 -11.13 -2.15
C ILE A 444 -5.61 -10.45 -3.52
N TYR A 445 -6.59 -10.68 -4.39
CA TYR A 445 -6.80 -9.92 -5.61
C TYR A 445 -8.10 -9.12 -5.45
N ASN A 446 -7.98 -7.82 -5.16
CA ASN A 446 -9.10 -6.92 -4.92
C ASN A 446 -8.71 -5.49 -5.30
N GLU A 447 -9.70 -4.64 -5.51
CA GLU A 447 -9.61 -3.24 -5.93
C GLU A 447 -9.40 -3.04 -7.43
N SER A 448 -9.91 -1.90 -7.90
CA SER A 448 -10.08 -1.60 -9.33
C SER A 448 -8.79 -1.47 -10.13
N HIS A 449 -7.69 -1.10 -9.47
CA HIS A 449 -6.37 -0.93 -10.09
C HIS A 449 -5.44 -2.13 -9.91
N ALA A 450 -5.91 -3.18 -9.24
CA ALA A 450 -5.19 -4.43 -9.15
C ALA A 450 -5.23 -5.20 -10.48
N GLY A 451 -4.07 -5.70 -10.91
CA GLY A 451 -3.96 -6.50 -12.14
C GLY A 451 -4.13 -8.00 -11.91
N GLN A 452 -4.39 -8.75 -12.99
CA GLN A 452 -4.43 -10.21 -13.05
C GLN A 452 -3.01 -10.81 -12.89
N THR A 453 -2.44 -10.63 -11.70
CA THR A 453 -1.02 -10.77 -11.38
C THR A 453 -0.73 -11.96 -10.46
N GLN A 454 -1.72 -12.76 -10.09
CA GLN A 454 -1.50 -13.89 -9.20
C GLN A 454 -0.52 -14.87 -9.86
N GLY A 455 0.58 -15.15 -9.16
CA GLY A 455 1.72 -15.93 -9.64
C GLY A 455 2.80 -15.13 -10.37
N SER A 456 2.60 -13.83 -10.61
CA SER A 456 3.55 -13.00 -11.35
C SER A 456 4.82 -12.74 -10.56
N PHE A 457 5.94 -12.54 -11.27
CA PHE A 457 7.21 -12.16 -10.69
C PHE A 457 7.87 -11.02 -11.47
N THR A 458 8.68 -10.24 -10.76
CA THR A 458 9.56 -9.21 -11.33
C THR A 458 10.98 -9.47 -10.87
N LEU A 459 11.93 -9.45 -11.79
CA LEU A 459 13.36 -9.52 -11.52
C LEU A 459 14.05 -8.24 -11.96
N ALA A 460 14.88 -7.70 -11.07
CA ALA A 460 15.70 -6.54 -11.36
C ALA A 460 17.07 -6.65 -10.66
N SER A 461 18.06 -5.96 -11.20
CA SER A 461 19.29 -5.63 -10.47
C SER A 461 19.47 -4.11 -10.44
N ASN A 462 20.50 -3.57 -11.10
CA ASN A 462 20.59 -2.13 -11.37
C ASN A 462 19.49 -1.63 -12.35
N THR A 463 18.88 -2.53 -13.10
CA THR A 463 17.81 -2.24 -14.07
C THR A 463 16.88 -3.45 -14.19
N TRP A 464 15.80 -3.31 -14.97
CA TRP A 464 14.86 -4.39 -15.24
C TRP A 464 15.53 -5.58 -15.96
N LEU A 465 15.32 -6.78 -15.44
CA LEU A 465 15.67 -8.03 -16.12
C LEU A 465 14.41 -8.66 -16.72
N ALA A 466 13.35 -8.75 -15.91
CA ALA A 466 12.01 -9.13 -16.31
C ALA A 466 11.00 -8.36 -15.48
N ALA A 467 10.02 -7.72 -16.12
CA ALA A 467 8.98 -6.93 -15.46
C ALA A 467 7.64 -7.14 -16.17
N THR A 468 6.55 -6.57 -15.65
CA THR A 468 5.30 -6.50 -16.42
C THR A 468 5.50 -5.58 -17.63
N GLU A 469 4.92 -5.91 -18.77
CA GLU A 469 4.94 -5.04 -19.94
C GLU A 469 4.15 -3.73 -19.71
N ASN A 470 3.31 -3.68 -18.67
CA ASN A 470 2.55 -2.48 -18.33
C ASN A 470 3.45 -1.23 -18.20
N ILE A 471 4.71 -1.40 -17.73
CA ILE A 471 5.63 -0.26 -17.54
C ILE A 471 6.18 0.33 -18.84
N TRP A 472 6.12 -0.42 -19.95
CA TRP A 472 6.51 0.03 -21.28
C TRP A 472 5.32 0.33 -22.18
N SER A 473 4.11 0.40 -21.60
CA SER A 473 2.90 0.84 -22.28
C SER A 473 2.77 2.37 -22.34
N GLN A 474 1.87 2.87 -23.18
CA GLN A 474 1.55 4.29 -23.30
C GLN A 474 0.77 4.82 -22.09
N SER A 475 -0.06 3.99 -21.45
CA SER A 475 -0.98 4.39 -20.38
C SER A 475 -0.48 4.06 -18.98
N GLY A 476 0.27 2.97 -18.81
CA GLY A 476 0.52 2.38 -17.49
C GLY A 476 -0.70 1.66 -16.90
N ILE A 477 -1.75 1.46 -17.69
CA ILE A 477 -3.04 0.88 -17.29
C ILE A 477 -3.32 -0.34 -18.16
N ASN A 478 -2.75 -1.48 -17.79
CA ASN A 478 -2.93 -2.78 -18.45
C ASN A 478 -2.93 -3.89 -17.39
N GLN A 479 -4.10 -4.47 -17.16
CA GLN A 479 -4.34 -5.42 -16.06
C GLN A 479 -4.42 -6.88 -16.52
N GLY A 480 -4.41 -7.14 -17.82
CA GLY A 480 -4.56 -8.48 -18.39
C GLY A 480 -3.38 -9.40 -18.08
N THR A 481 -3.63 -10.72 -18.08
CA THR A 481 -2.56 -11.70 -17.85
C THR A 481 -1.47 -11.66 -18.93
N ASP A 482 -1.78 -11.20 -20.15
CA ASP A 482 -0.89 -11.15 -21.30
C ASP A 482 0.32 -10.22 -21.13
N VAL A 483 0.23 -9.22 -20.27
CA VAL A 483 1.34 -8.30 -19.94
C VAL A 483 2.13 -8.73 -18.69
N MET A 484 1.74 -9.83 -18.01
CA MET A 484 2.32 -10.24 -16.72
C MET A 484 3.26 -11.44 -16.85
N ASN A 485 4.21 -11.62 -15.93
CA ASN A 485 5.12 -12.79 -15.94
C ASN A 485 4.51 -14.01 -15.24
N VAL A 486 3.49 -14.62 -15.87
CA VAL A 486 2.68 -15.71 -15.30
C VAL A 486 2.74 -16.98 -16.16
N VAL A 487 2.05 -18.05 -15.75
CA VAL A 487 1.52 -19.02 -16.73
C VAL A 487 0.20 -18.46 -17.24
N ARG A 488 0.15 -18.08 -18.51
CA ARG A 488 -1.08 -17.65 -19.16
C ARG A 488 -1.81 -18.85 -19.72
N PHE A 489 -3.08 -18.98 -19.39
CA PHE A 489 -3.95 -20.03 -19.90
C PHE A 489 -4.84 -19.48 -21.01
N VAL A 490 -5.01 -20.26 -22.09
CA VAL A 490 -5.84 -19.88 -23.24
C VAL A 490 -6.83 -21.00 -23.52
N HIS A 491 -8.13 -20.71 -23.43
CA HIS A 491 -9.23 -21.64 -23.69
C HIS A 491 -10.03 -21.15 -24.89
N GLY A 492 -10.21 -22.01 -25.91
CA GLY A 492 -10.96 -21.63 -27.12
C GLY A 492 -10.42 -20.40 -27.84
N GLY A 493 -9.11 -20.13 -27.75
CA GLY A 493 -8.44 -18.97 -28.35
C GLY A 493 -8.48 -17.68 -27.53
N SER A 494 -9.13 -17.67 -26.35
CA SER A 494 -9.20 -16.51 -25.46
C SER A 494 -8.42 -16.73 -24.16
N ASN A 495 -7.83 -15.66 -23.61
CA ASN A 495 -7.17 -15.73 -22.30
C ASN A 495 -8.19 -16.10 -21.21
N VAL A 496 -7.84 -17.06 -20.35
CA VAL A 496 -8.59 -17.34 -19.13
C VAL A 496 -8.21 -16.28 -18.10
N ILE A 497 -9.19 -15.49 -17.67
CA ILE A 497 -8.95 -14.35 -16.77
C ILE A 497 -8.81 -14.79 -15.32
N GLN A 498 -7.94 -14.11 -14.58
CA GLN A 498 -8.01 -14.11 -13.12
C GLN A 498 -9.13 -13.16 -12.68
N ARG A 499 -9.82 -13.48 -11.59
CA ARG A 499 -11.02 -12.76 -11.12
C ARG A 499 -10.71 -11.99 -9.84
N GLU A 500 -11.11 -10.73 -9.82
CA GLU A 500 -11.15 -9.92 -8.60
C GLU A 500 -12.06 -10.57 -7.54
N GLY A 501 -11.80 -10.30 -6.26
CA GLY A 501 -12.49 -10.90 -5.12
C GLY A 501 -11.99 -12.31 -4.76
N THR A 502 -10.92 -12.78 -5.41
CA THR A 502 -10.30 -14.08 -5.13
C THR A 502 -9.07 -13.94 -4.25
N THR A 503 -8.59 -15.05 -3.69
CA THR A 503 -7.38 -15.07 -2.85
C THR A 503 -6.55 -16.31 -3.14
N SER A 504 -5.33 -16.07 -3.64
CA SER A 504 -4.29 -17.11 -3.73
C SER A 504 -3.56 -17.24 -2.40
N THR A 505 -2.86 -18.34 -2.19
CA THR A 505 -2.06 -18.56 -0.97
C THR A 505 -0.59 -18.72 -1.28
N LEU A 506 0.28 -18.34 -0.34
CA LEU A 506 1.73 -18.46 -0.45
C LEU A 506 2.31 -19.01 0.85
N THR A 507 3.01 -20.14 0.76
CA THR A 507 3.70 -20.77 1.88
C THR A 507 5.21 -20.65 1.67
N ILE A 508 5.91 -20.01 2.61
CA ILE A 508 7.38 -19.96 2.64
C ILE A 508 7.88 -21.21 3.37
N HIS A 509 8.68 -22.04 2.70
CA HIS A 509 9.25 -23.27 3.26
C HIS A 509 10.61 -23.02 3.91
N SER A 510 11.38 -22.10 3.34
CA SER A 510 12.67 -21.69 3.90
C SER A 510 12.99 -20.25 3.52
N GLN A 511 13.66 -19.54 4.43
CA GLN A 511 14.24 -18.22 4.21
C GLN A 511 15.54 -18.10 4.98
N ASN A 512 16.55 -17.49 4.36
CA ASN A 512 17.89 -17.36 4.94
C ASN A 512 18.30 -15.89 5.03
N ALA A 513 19.20 -15.57 5.96
CA ALA A 513 19.71 -14.20 6.15
C ALA A 513 20.41 -13.63 4.91
N ASN A 514 20.90 -14.49 4.01
CA ASN A 514 21.51 -14.11 2.74
C ASN A 514 20.48 -13.77 1.64
N GLY A 515 19.18 -13.77 1.95
CA GLY A 515 18.11 -13.44 1.01
C GLY A 515 17.55 -14.62 0.23
N SER A 516 18.11 -15.83 0.38
CA SER A 516 17.55 -17.02 -0.27
C SER A 516 16.16 -17.33 0.30
N VAL A 517 15.20 -17.65 -0.56
CA VAL A 517 13.83 -18.01 -0.17
C VAL A 517 13.26 -19.11 -1.09
N ASN A 518 12.64 -20.13 -0.47
CA ASN A 518 11.83 -21.11 -1.17
C ASN A 518 10.37 -20.97 -0.73
N ALA A 519 9.46 -20.81 -1.69
CA ALA A 519 8.04 -20.66 -1.39
C ALA A 519 7.17 -21.33 -2.47
N THR A 520 6.01 -21.85 -2.07
CA THR A 520 5.00 -22.39 -2.99
C THR A 520 3.71 -21.58 -2.90
N ALA A 521 3.23 -21.12 -4.05
CA ALA A 521 1.93 -20.50 -4.21
C ALA A 521 0.89 -21.52 -4.72
N ASN A 522 -0.32 -21.51 -4.14
CA ASN A 522 -1.50 -22.07 -4.78
C ASN A 522 -2.30 -20.93 -5.44
N LEU A 523 -2.36 -20.98 -6.76
CA LEU A 523 -2.88 -19.91 -7.62
C LEU A 523 -4.20 -20.29 -8.26
N THR A 524 -4.63 -21.55 -8.13
CA THR A 524 -5.93 -22.05 -8.63
C THR A 524 -7.12 -21.16 -8.24
N PRO A 525 -7.24 -20.66 -6.99
CA PRO A 525 -8.38 -19.84 -6.61
C PRO A 525 -8.54 -18.56 -7.44
N SER A 526 -7.46 -18.06 -8.05
CA SER A 526 -7.50 -16.82 -8.84
C SER A 526 -8.43 -16.87 -10.05
N PHE A 527 -8.81 -18.05 -10.53
CA PHE A 527 -9.71 -18.18 -11.69
C PHE A 527 -11.20 -18.37 -11.31
N GLY A 528 -11.49 -18.57 -10.03
CA GLY A 528 -12.84 -18.85 -9.53
C GLY A 528 -13.36 -20.25 -9.91
N ALA A 529 -14.55 -20.59 -9.40
CA ALA A 529 -15.20 -21.86 -9.66
C ALA A 529 -15.62 -22.03 -11.13
N GLY A 530 -15.54 -23.26 -11.65
CA GLY A 530 -15.90 -23.57 -13.04
C GLY A 530 -14.92 -23.08 -14.09
N SER A 531 -13.73 -22.63 -13.68
CA SER A 531 -12.64 -22.32 -14.60
C SER A 531 -12.13 -23.57 -15.33
N PRO A 532 -11.67 -23.45 -16.59
CA PRO A 532 -10.95 -24.52 -17.28
C PRO A 532 -9.57 -24.81 -16.67
N VAL A 533 -9.10 -24.02 -15.69
CA VAL A 533 -7.88 -24.27 -14.92
C VAL A 533 -8.24 -25.01 -13.63
N GLN A 534 -7.98 -26.31 -13.61
CA GLN A 534 -8.35 -27.21 -12.51
C GLN A 534 -7.34 -27.15 -11.35
N ASN A 535 -6.07 -26.89 -11.67
CA ASN A 535 -5.01 -26.68 -10.69
C ASN A 535 -3.92 -25.80 -11.29
N TRP A 536 -3.36 -24.91 -10.47
CA TRP A 536 -2.10 -24.23 -10.74
C TRP A 536 -1.37 -23.94 -9.43
N THR A 537 -0.20 -24.55 -9.26
CA THR A 537 0.75 -24.22 -8.20
C THR A 537 2.06 -23.76 -8.80
N ARG A 538 2.70 -22.80 -8.13
CA ARG A 538 4.02 -22.27 -8.52
C ARG A 538 4.97 -22.34 -7.34
N ASN A 539 6.06 -23.09 -7.45
CA ASN A 539 7.19 -22.97 -6.52
C ASN A 539 8.19 -21.96 -7.09
N ILE A 540 8.65 -21.06 -6.22
CA ILE A 540 9.79 -20.17 -6.48
C ILE A 540 10.93 -20.57 -5.54
N ASN A 541 12.13 -20.67 -6.10
CA ASN A 541 13.36 -20.91 -5.37
C ASN A 541 14.36 -19.84 -5.75
N PHE A 542 14.38 -18.74 -4.99
CA PHE A 542 15.33 -17.64 -5.16
C PHE A 542 16.57 -17.93 -4.33
N GLN A 543 17.72 -18.06 -4.99
CA GLN A 543 18.95 -18.52 -4.36
C GLN A 543 20.07 -17.49 -4.43
N THR A 544 20.78 -17.41 -3.31
CA THR A 544 21.96 -16.58 -3.12
C THR A 544 23.08 -17.47 -2.55
N PRO A 545 24.34 -17.36 -3.03
CA PRO A 545 24.88 -16.31 -3.91
C PRO A 545 24.75 -16.60 -5.41
N SER A 546 24.09 -17.68 -5.83
CA SER A 546 23.97 -18.06 -7.25
C SER A 546 23.20 -17.07 -8.13
N ARG A 547 22.52 -16.07 -7.52
CA ARG A 547 21.74 -15.03 -8.22
C ARG A 547 20.77 -15.65 -9.22
N SER A 548 20.01 -16.63 -8.74
CA SER A 548 19.11 -17.42 -9.58
C SER A 548 17.71 -17.52 -8.99
N LEU A 549 16.72 -17.60 -9.89
CA LEU A 549 15.34 -17.94 -9.57
C LEU A 549 14.97 -19.18 -10.37
N THR A 550 14.67 -20.28 -9.68
CA THR A 550 14.03 -21.44 -10.29
C THR A 550 12.53 -21.35 -10.07
N ILE A 551 11.74 -21.51 -11.13
CA ILE A 551 10.29 -21.54 -11.10
C ILE A 551 9.82 -22.92 -11.54
N THR A 552 9.00 -23.56 -10.70
CA THR A 552 8.31 -24.80 -11.03
C THR A 552 6.81 -24.58 -10.99
N ASP A 553 6.16 -24.62 -12.14
CA ASP A 553 4.70 -24.59 -12.25
C ASP A 553 4.17 -26.01 -12.43
N ASN A 554 3.18 -26.42 -11.64
CA ASN A 554 2.39 -27.62 -11.90
C ASN A 554 0.95 -27.22 -12.17
N TYR A 555 0.37 -27.71 -13.24
CA TYR A 555 -0.98 -27.32 -13.64
C TYR A 555 -1.77 -28.49 -14.23
N SER A 556 -3.09 -28.41 -14.11
CA SER A 556 -4.03 -29.24 -14.85
C SER A 556 -5.14 -28.36 -15.40
N VAL A 557 -5.55 -28.64 -16.64
CA VAL A 557 -6.52 -27.85 -17.39
C VAL A 557 -7.46 -28.74 -18.17
N ASP A 558 -8.64 -28.22 -18.48
CA ASP A 558 -9.63 -28.90 -19.32
C ASP A 558 -9.16 -29.03 -20.77
N SER A 559 -9.76 -29.97 -21.50
CA SER A 559 -9.58 -30.09 -22.94
C SER A 559 -9.89 -28.76 -23.65
N GLY A 560 -9.11 -28.42 -24.68
CA GLY A 560 -9.22 -27.14 -25.39
C GLY A 560 -8.53 -25.96 -24.69
N THR A 561 -7.84 -26.22 -23.57
CA THR A 561 -7.06 -25.22 -22.83
C THR A 561 -5.56 -25.47 -23.02
N SER A 562 -4.82 -24.41 -23.31
CA SER A 562 -3.35 -24.43 -23.39
C SER A 562 -2.74 -23.57 -22.29
N ALA A 563 -1.53 -23.94 -21.86
CA ALA A 563 -0.75 -23.19 -20.87
C ALA A 563 0.53 -22.66 -21.53
N ILE A 564 0.86 -21.41 -21.23
CA ILE A 564 1.97 -20.68 -21.82
C ILE A 564 2.75 -20.04 -20.68
N PHE A 565 3.96 -20.51 -20.39
CA PHE A 565 4.85 -19.81 -19.48
C PHE A 565 5.40 -18.58 -20.20
N GLN A 566 5.22 -17.39 -19.63
CA GLN A 566 5.64 -16.16 -20.29
C GLN A 566 6.49 -15.24 -19.42
N VAL A 567 7.44 -14.54 -20.06
CA VAL A 567 8.33 -13.56 -19.42
C VAL A 567 8.48 -12.35 -20.33
N ASN A 568 8.13 -11.17 -19.84
CA ASN A 568 8.36 -9.90 -20.53
C ASN A 568 9.72 -9.33 -20.12
N VAL A 569 10.48 -8.85 -21.11
CA VAL A 569 11.86 -8.42 -20.97
C VAL A 569 12.13 -7.15 -21.79
N PRO A 570 13.03 -6.27 -21.35
CA PRO A 570 13.26 -4.97 -22.01
C PRO A 570 14.10 -5.07 -23.30
N VAL A 571 14.80 -6.18 -23.52
CA VAL A 571 15.77 -6.36 -24.60
C VAL A 571 15.38 -7.54 -25.48
N GLN A 572 15.64 -7.43 -26.78
CA GLN A 572 15.35 -8.48 -27.76
C GLN A 572 15.98 -9.83 -27.32
N PRO A 573 15.17 -10.88 -27.14
CA PRO A 573 15.66 -12.20 -26.77
C PRO A 573 16.42 -12.89 -27.91
N ILE A 574 17.49 -13.59 -27.57
CA ILE A 574 18.22 -14.51 -28.44
C ILE A 574 17.92 -15.93 -27.97
N VAL A 575 17.40 -16.78 -28.86
CA VAL A 575 17.02 -18.17 -28.57
C VAL A 575 18.06 -19.13 -29.12
N ASN A 576 18.61 -20.00 -28.27
CA ASN A 576 19.52 -21.07 -28.63
C ASN A 576 19.08 -22.39 -27.96
N GLY A 577 18.35 -23.22 -28.71
CA GLY A 577 17.76 -24.43 -28.17
C GLY A 577 16.78 -24.12 -27.03
N ASN A 578 17.06 -24.65 -25.84
CA ASN A 578 16.26 -24.41 -24.63
C ASN A 578 16.79 -23.27 -23.74
N VAL A 579 17.75 -22.49 -24.23
CA VAL A 579 18.31 -21.33 -23.53
C VAL A 579 17.93 -20.06 -24.27
N ILE A 580 17.41 -19.08 -23.53
CA ILE A 580 17.11 -17.73 -24.02
C ILE A 580 17.97 -16.72 -23.26
N THR A 581 18.58 -15.78 -23.97
CA THR A 581 19.30 -14.65 -23.37
C THR A 581 18.65 -13.34 -23.77
N ALA A 582 18.35 -12.48 -22.79
CA ALA A 582 17.81 -11.14 -23.00
C ALA A 582 18.61 -10.14 -22.14
N GLY A 583 19.54 -9.41 -22.77
CA GLY A 583 20.49 -8.57 -22.04
C GLY A 583 21.31 -9.40 -21.04
N ALA A 584 21.21 -9.05 -19.75
CA ALA A 584 21.91 -9.75 -18.68
C ALA A 584 21.09 -10.92 -18.06
N LEU A 585 19.87 -11.18 -18.55
CA LEU A 585 19.05 -12.30 -18.09
C LEU A 585 19.30 -13.53 -18.97
N THR A 586 19.61 -14.66 -18.33
CA THR A 586 19.61 -15.98 -18.98
C THR A 586 18.44 -16.79 -18.46
N ILE A 587 17.66 -17.39 -19.36
CA ILE A 587 16.52 -18.25 -19.06
C ILE A 587 16.80 -19.63 -19.65
N ARG A 588 16.80 -20.68 -18.82
CA ARG A 588 16.92 -22.07 -19.27
C ARG A 588 15.61 -22.81 -19.02
N VAL A 589 15.05 -23.39 -20.08
CA VAL A 589 13.86 -24.24 -20.00
C VAL A 589 14.31 -25.69 -19.79
N VAL A 590 13.97 -26.25 -18.62
CA VAL A 590 14.27 -27.64 -18.28
C VAL A 590 13.08 -28.53 -18.64
N THR A 591 11.87 -28.10 -18.29
CA THR A 591 10.61 -28.76 -18.65
C THR A 591 9.70 -27.72 -19.31
N PRO A 592 9.12 -28.01 -20.50
CA PRO A 592 9.27 -29.24 -21.29
C PRO A 592 10.68 -29.39 -21.90
N SER A 593 11.12 -30.62 -22.15
CA SER A 593 12.46 -30.91 -22.70
C SER A 593 12.62 -30.53 -24.18
N SER A 594 11.51 -30.29 -24.88
CA SER A 594 11.47 -29.79 -26.26
C SER A 594 10.47 -28.64 -26.36
N PRO A 595 10.82 -27.47 -25.79
CA PRO A 595 9.92 -26.32 -25.76
C PRO A 595 9.76 -25.71 -27.14
N THR A 596 8.56 -25.20 -27.42
CA THR A 596 8.38 -24.19 -28.47
C THR A 596 8.51 -22.82 -27.83
N ILE A 597 9.37 -21.98 -28.40
CA ILE A 597 9.68 -20.64 -27.88
C ILE A 597 9.29 -19.64 -28.96
N ASN A 598 8.36 -18.74 -28.63
CA ASN A 598 7.94 -17.65 -29.50
C ASN A 598 8.29 -16.31 -28.86
N ILE A 599 8.72 -15.35 -29.68
CA ILE A 599 9.04 -14.00 -29.23
C ILE A 599 8.02 -13.04 -29.82
N LEU A 600 7.31 -12.32 -28.96
CA LEU A 600 6.45 -11.20 -29.33
C LEU A 600 7.22 -9.89 -29.13
N ASN A 601 7.14 -8.98 -30.09
CA ASN A 601 7.67 -7.62 -29.97
C ASN A 601 6.52 -6.65 -29.70
N TRP A 602 6.48 -6.06 -28.52
CA TRP A 602 5.38 -5.21 -28.09
C TRP A 602 5.33 -3.87 -28.83
N SER A 603 6.45 -3.38 -29.37
CA SER A 603 6.44 -2.17 -30.21
C SER A 603 5.61 -2.31 -31.50
N GLN A 604 5.23 -3.54 -31.86
CA GLN A 604 4.34 -3.83 -32.99
C GLN A 604 2.86 -3.97 -32.57
N THR A 605 2.59 -3.89 -31.26
CA THR A 605 1.26 -3.97 -30.67
C THR A 605 0.79 -2.56 -30.28
N SER A 606 -0.45 -2.21 -30.63
CA SER A 606 -1.02 -0.90 -30.28
C SER A 606 -1.04 -0.69 -28.76
N GLY A 607 -0.68 0.52 -28.32
CA GLY A 607 -0.67 0.90 -26.90
C GLY A 607 0.65 0.63 -26.17
N PHE A 608 1.66 0.08 -26.84
CA PHE A 608 2.97 -0.23 -26.26
C PHE A 608 4.11 0.50 -26.98
N ASN A 609 5.15 0.87 -26.21
CA ASN A 609 6.26 1.68 -26.71
C ASN A 609 7.50 0.84 -27.06
N SER A 610 7.76 -0.23 -26.32
CA SER A 610 8.95 -1.08 -26.43
C SER A 610 8.67 -2.45 -25.82
N GLY A 611 9.70 -3.28 -25.59
CA GLY A 611 9.62 -4.53 -24.85
C GLY A 611 9.34 -5.77 -25.69
N TYR A 612 9.60 -6.94 -25.11
CA TYR A 612 9.43 -8.25 -25.74
C TYR A 612 8.83 -9.24 -24.77
N ARG A 613 7.97 -10.14 -25.24
CA ARG A 613 7.49 -11.30 -24.47
C ARG A 613 8.06 -12.59 -25.03
N ILE A 614 8.60 -13.42 -24.16
CA ILE A 614 9.02 -14.79 -24.44
C ILE A 614 7.87 -15.70 -24.03
N ASP A 615 7.27 -16.42 -24.99
CA ASP A 615 6.22 -17.41 -24.77
C ASP A 615 6.80 -18.82 -24.91
N ILE A 616 6.72 -19.63 -23.84
CA ILE A 616 7.21 -21.01 -23.79
C ILE A 616 6.03 -21.96 -23.69
N THR A 617 5.96 -22.93 -24.60
CA THR A 617 4.91 -23.96 -24.64
C THR A 617 5.48 -25.37 -24.84
N GLY A 618 4.72 -26.37 -24.44
CA GLY A 618 4.98 -27.79 -24.72
C GLY A 618 4.13 -28.72 -23.84
N ALA A 619 4.04 -30.00 -24.20
CA ALA A 619 3.22 -30.96 -23.49
C ALA A 619 3.97 -31.51 -22.26
N SER A 620 3.50 -31.20 -21.06
CA SER A 620 4.12 -31.69 -19.81
C SER A 620 3.26 -31.58 -18.55
N GLY A 621 2.24 -30.71 -18.52
CA GLY A 621 1.52 -30.39 -17.27
C GLY A 621 2.37 -29.67 -16.22
N GLN A 622 3.60 -29.31 -16.60
CA GLN A 622 4.59 -28.69 -15.74
C GLN A 622 5.53 -27.78 -16.54
N PHE A 623 5.89 -26.63 -15.96
CA PHE A 623 7.05 -25.86 -16.42
C PHE A 623 8.13 -25.90 -15.34
N LEU A 624 9.38 -26.12 -15.74
CA LEU A 624 10.54 -25.94 -14.89
C LEU A 624 11.51 -25.02 -15.63
N VAL A 625 11.67 -23.81 -15.12
CA VAL A 625 12.42 -22.73 -15.76
C VAL A 625 13.39 -22.13 -14.77
N GLU A 626 14.63 -21.93 -15.19
CA GLU A 626 15.67 -21.31 -14.39
C GLU A 626 16.07 -19.97 -14.98
N LEU A 627 16.07 -18.94 -14.17
CA LEU A 627 16.45 -17.58 -14.51
C LEU A 627 17.71 -17.19 -13.72
N SER A 628 18.73 -16.66 -14.37
CA SER A 628 19.98 -16.21 -13.72
C SER A 628 20.51 -14.90 -14.32
N ASN A 629 21.24 -14.15 -13.48
CA ASN A 629 21.87 -12.87 -13.84
C ASN A 629 23.29 -12.71 -13.33
#